data_AF-A0A1F5ETK1-F1
#
_entry.id   AF-A0A1F5ETK1-F1
#
_cell.length_a   1.000
_cell.length_b   1.000
_cell.length_c   1.000
_cell.angle_alpha   90.00
_cell.angle_beta   90.00
_cell.angle_gamma   90.00
#
_symmetry.space_group_name_H-M   'P 1'
#
loop_
_entity.id
_entity.type
_entity.pdbx_description
1 polymer ?
#
loop_
_entity_poly.entity_id
_entity_poly.type
_entity_poly.pdbx_seq_one_letter_code
_entity_poly.pdbx_strand_id
1 'polypeptide(L)'
;MTERQNCRPEVKKNEARPNSRYLILSENGFGGKKYRLAKKYLKSSGNTTESWAIKRDGNCFVTQVTISGEAGRLDKITTRIGSKKVKIAIFQPANESDFAYYLEKRNPVKDKLLFTSLTITEVSPATYAVGTLREKLKTETEVSTPTKKMRQLLKETSYLPVQNLETILARLEDSITRNRPLRIGCFVCLNMKCLQSGDKPVYFVGQEKNRLETPKVSKRTREILSKLENSGLNFAWDFLLADTDPLDIYDEWLGQQELVKEIGRYKSRLEKSIASLSPNTSIKSWSDVQAMFQKKYQTDFQRAFETCDQLVGTEYIASSARRRLAYFTDRVGLPYSDEITKICETTAKRNIALYAAQGPILYDSYDLLVISDPDPSRLGKIQSLLCPKLPIWYPFPG
;
A
#
# COMPACT_ATOMS: atom_id res chain seq x y z
N MET A 1 -38.25 -80.41 22.30
CA MET A 1 -37.05 -80.67 21.49
C MET A 1 -36.83 -79.48 20.57
N THR A 2 -35.65 -78.84 20.71
CA THR A 2 -34.88 -78.01 19.74
C THR A 2 -35.65 -76.92 18.97
N GLU A 3 -35.63 -75.63 19.34
CA GLU A 3 -34.55 -74.61 19.33
C GLU A 3 -33.86 -74.32 17.97
N ARG A 4 -33.98 -73.03 17.57
CA ARG A 4 -33.05 -72.15 16.81
C ARG A 4 -32.95 -72.40 15.28
N GLN A 5 -32.74 -71.40 14.42
CA GLN A 5 -31.97 -70.15 14.57
C GLN A 5 -32.31 -69.14 13.45
N ASN A 6 -32.47 -67.86 13.81
CA ASN A 6 -32.50 -66.72 12.90
C ASN A 6 -31.08 -66.43 12.38
N CYS A 7 -30.92 -66.30 11.05
CA CYS A 7 -29.74 -65.70 10.44
C CYS A 7 -30.15 -64.41 9.70
N ARG A 8 -29.99 -63.26 10.36
CA ARG A 8 -29.82 -61.97 9.68
C ARG A 8 -28.31 -61.71 9.55
N PRO A 9 -27.80 -61.29 8.38
CA PRO A 9 -26.40 -60.92 8.25
C PRO A 9 -26.14 -59.61 9.01
N GLU A 10 -25.11 -59.64 9.85
CA GLU A 10 -24.55 -58.47 10.51
C GLU A 10 -24.06 -57.46 9.46
N VAL A 11 -24.71 -56.30 9.41
CA VAL A 11 -24.15 -55.12 8.75
C VAL A 11 -23.01 -54.63 9.63
N LYS A 12 -21.78 -54.91 9.21
CA LYS A 12 -20.57 -54.31 9.80
C LYS A 12 -20.71 -52.79 9.74
N LYS A 13 -20.80 -52.15 10.90
CA LYS A 13 -20.57 -50.71 11.05
C LYS A 13 -19.15 -50.43 10.56
N ASN A 14 -19.03 -49.84 9.39
CA ASN A 14 -17.79 -49.16 9.00
C ASN A 14 -17.59 -48.00 9.98
N GLU A 15 -16.64 -48.16 10.89
CA GLU A 15 -16.07 -47.06 11.66
C GLU A 15 -15.46 -46.06 10.67
N ALA A 16 -16.17 -44.96 10.43
CA ALA A 16 -15.61 -43.82 9.74
C ALA A 16 -14.44 -43.29 10.57
N ARG A 17 -13.22 -43.44 10.05
CA ARG A 17 -12.05 -42.72 10.58
C ARG A 17 -12.41 -41.23 10.65
N PRO A 18 -12.16 -40.53 11.77
CA PRO A 18 -12.37 -39.09 11.80
C PRO A 18 -11.42 -38.45 10.80
N ASN A 19 -11.95 -37.79 9.77
CA ASN A 19 -11.15 -37.04 8.82
C ASN A 19 -10.37 -35.95 9.59
N SER A 20 -9.05 -36.13 9.69
CA SER A 20 -8.10 -35.20 10.31
C SER A 20 -7.91 -33.90 9.51
N ARG A 21 -8.90 -33.47 8.73
CA ARG A 21 -8.79 -32.36 7.79
C ARG A 21 -9.30 -31.08 8.44
N TYR A 22 -8.42 -30.09 8.47
CA TYR A 22 -8.64 -28.81 9.12
C TYR A 22 -8.60 -27.68 8.09
N LEU A 23 -9.64 -26.86 8.05
CA LEU A 23 -9.73 -25.70 7.17
C LEU A 23 -9.10 -24.48 7.85
N ILE A 24 -8.05 -23.93 7.25
CA ILE A 24 -7.38 -22.73 7.75
C ILE A 24 -8.19 -21.51 7.31
N LEU A 25 -8.80 -20.82 8.28
CA LEU A 25 -9.66 -19.67 8.02
C LEU A 25 -8.89 -18.35 8.05
N SER A 26 -7.82 -18.28 8.85
CA SER A 26 -6.97 -17.10 9.00
C SER A 26 -5.69 -17.44 9.76
N GLU A 27 -4.55 -16.90 9.33
CA GLU A 27 -3.27 -16.95 10.06
C GLU A 27 -2.92 -15.63 10.75
N ASN A 28 -3.75 -14.60 10.53
CA ASN A 28 -3.48 -13.21 10.92
C ASN A 28 -4.46 -12.68 11.97
N GLY A 29 -5.21 -13.55 12.65
CA GLY A 29 -6.15 -13.17 13.70
C GLY A 29 -7.55 -13.76 13.57
N PHE A 30 -8.37 -13.46 14.57
CA PHE A 30 -9.76 -13.96 14.71
C PHE A 30 -10.78 -13.03 14.05
N GLY A 31 -10.41 -12.48 12.90
CA GLY A 31 -11.21 -11.59 12.06
C GLY A 31 -11.27 -12.10 10.63
N GLY A 32 -12.09 -11.45 9.79
CA GLY A 32 -12.18 -11.78 8.37
C GLY A 32 -13.39 -12.61 7.96
N LYS A 33 -13.66 -12.63 6.65
CA LYS A 33 -14.88 -13.20 6.04
C LYS A 33 -15.00 -14.71 6.31
N LYS A 34 -13.92 -15.47 6.07
CA LYS A 34 -13.84 -16.94 6.29
C LYS A 34 -14.20 -17.31 7.73
N TYR A 35 -13.52 -16.70 8.71
CA TYR A 35 -13.78 -16.88 10.14
C TYR A 35 -15.23 -16.52 10.54
N ARG A 36 -15.74 -15.37 10.10
CA ARG A 36 -17.10 -14.93 10.43
C ARG A 36 -18.16 -15.88 9.87
N LEU A 37 -17.95 -16.43 8.68
CA LEU A 37 -18.86 -17.39 8.06
C LEU A 37 -18.85 -18.74 8.80
N ALA A 38 -17.68 -19.30 9.10
CA ALA A 38 -17.59 -20.54 9.88
C ALA A 38 -18.22 -20.39 11.28
N LYS A 39 -18.00 -19.25 11.94
CA LYS A 39 -18.64 -18.96 13.23
C LYS A 39 -20.17 -18.86 13.12
N LYS A 40 -20.71 -18.30 12.02
CA LYS A 40 -22.15 -18.25 11.76
C LYS A 40 -22.72 -19.63 11.50
N TYR A 41 -22.03 -20.44 10.69
CA TYR A 41 -22.40 -21.82 10.40
C TYR A 41 -22.46 -22.68 11.66
N LEU A 42 -21.44 -22.60 12.51
CA LEU A 42 -21.38 -23.30 13.80
C LEU A 42 -22.54 -22.93 14.74
N LYS A 43 -22.97 -21.67 14.71
CA LYS A 43 -24.10 -21.18 15.53
C LYS A 43 -25.46 -21.53 14.93
N SER A 44 -25.57 -21.75 13.61
CA SER A 44 -26.85 -22.09 12.98
C SER A 44 -27.27 -23.54 13.23
N SER A 45 -26.36 -24.41 13.69
CA SER A 45 -26.63 -25.81 14.01
C SER A 45 -26.92 -26.04 15.50
N GLY A 46 -27.43 -25.05 16.21
CA GLY A 46 -27.83 -25.20 17.62
C GLY A 46 -26.78 -24.74 18.65
N ASN A 47 -26.81 -25.39 19.82
CA ASN A 47 -26.02 -24.99 20.98
C ASN A 47 -24.53 -25.31 20.78
N THR A 48 -23.67 -24.37 21.18
CA THR A 48 -22.22 -24.52 21.08
C THR A 48 -21.60 -24.54 22.47
N THR A 49 -20.63 -25.42 22.69
CA THR A 49 -19.80 -25.45 23.90
C THR A 49 -18.47 -24.78 23.63
N GLU A 50 -17.93 -24.07 24.62
CA GLU A 50 -16.60 -23.45 24.54
C GLU A 50 -15.70 -24.06 25.61
N SER A 51 -14.48 -24.43 25.21
CA SER A 51 -13.45 -24.94 26.11
C SER A 51 -12.13 -24.23 25.86
N TRP A 52 -11.32 -24.15 26.91
CA TRP A 52 -10.05 -23.44 26.92
C TRP A 52 -8.93 -24.39 27.32
N ALA A 53 -7.82 -24.33 26.59
CA ALA A 53 -6.61 -25.08 26.89
C ALA A 53 -5.40 -24.17 26.80
N ILE A 54 -4.50 -24.28 27.76
CA ILE A 54 -3.18 -23.65 27.75
C ILE A 54 -2.15 -24.76 27.80
N LYS A 55 -1.26 -24.78 26.81
CA LYS A 55 -0.19 -25.77 26.69
C LYS A 55 1.14 -25.10 26.43
N ARG A 56 2.21 -25.80 26.76
CA ARG A 56 3.58 -25.41 26.44
C ARG A 56 4.18 -26.45 25.51
N ASP A 57 4.70 -26.02 24.36
CA ASP A 57 5.41 -26.86 23.38
C ASP A 57 6.85 -26.31 23.25
N GLY A 58 7.77 -26.91 24.00
CA GLY A 58 9.13 -26.40 24.19
C GLY A 58 9.12 -24.99 24.82
N ASN A 59 9.69 -24.02 24.11
CA ASN A 59 9.70 -22.60 24.53
C ASN A 59 8.45 -21.82 24.09
N CYS A 60 7.46 -22.49 23.50
CA CYS A 60 6.28 -21.86 22.96
C CYS A 60 5.08 -22.00 23.89
N PHE A 61 4.41 -20.89 24.19
CA PHE A 61 3.12 -20.89 24.87
C PHE A 61 1.99 -20.92 23.85
N VAL A 62 1.09 -21.90 23.98
CA VAL A 62 -0.07 -22.09 23.12
C VAL A 62 -1.34 -21.91 23.97
N THR A 63 -2.18 -20.96 23.59
CA THR A 63 -3.53 -20.80 24.12
C THR A 63 -4.52 -21.18 23.04
N GLN A 64 -5.37 -22.16 23.30
CA GLN A 64 -6.39 -22.65 22.39
C GLN A 64 -7.78 -22.46 23.01
N VAL A 65 -8.68 -21.89 22.23
CA VAL A 65 -10.12 -21.83 22.52
C VAL A 65 -10.83 -22.67 21.49
N THR A 66 -11.48 -23.75 21.92
CA THR A 66 -12.23 -24.65 21.05
C THR A 66 -13.71 -24.39 21.24
N ILE A 67 -14.41 -24.03 20.16
CA ILE A 67 -15.86 -23.93 20.12
C ILE A 67 -16.40 -25.13 19.34
N SER A 68 -17.16 -25.99 19.98
CA SER A 68 -17.72 -27.21 19.37
C SER A 68 -19.24 -27.11 19.29
N GLY A 69 -19.81 -27.67 18.22
CA GLY A 69 -21.25 -27.81 18.02
C GLY A 69 -21.55 -28.90 17.00
N GLU A 70 -22.81 -29.11 16.66
CA GLU A 70 -23.23 -30.16 15.73
C GLU A 70 -22.63 -29.99 14.32
N ALA A 71 -22.48 -28.74 13.85
CA ALA A 71 -21.86 -28.42 12.57
C ALA A 71 -20.33 -28.61 12.53
N GLY A 72 -19.68 -28.86 13.66
CA GLY A 72 -18.24 -29.10 13.72
C GLY A 72 -17.54 -28.37 14.86
N ARG A 73 -16.26 -28.02 14.64
CA ARG A 73 -15.37 -27.47 15.66
C ARG A 73 -14.54 -26.30 15.11
N LEU A 74 -14.55 -25.18 15.82
CA LEU A 74 -13.78 -23.98 15.52
C LEU A 74 -12.71 -23.74 16.60
N ASP A 75 -11.44 -23.80 16.21
CA ASP A 75 -10.31 -23.53 17.09
C ASP A 75 -9.76 -22.12 16.86
N LYS A 76 -9.58 -21.37 17.95
CA LYS A 76 -8.85 -20.10 17.99
C LYS A 76 -7.56 -20.33 18.75
N ILE A 77 -6.43 -20.22 18.06
CA ILE A 77 -5.14 -20.56 18.64
C ILE A 77 -4.25 -19.33 18.62
N THR A 78 -3.75 -18.98 19.80
CA THR A 78 -2.71 -17.96 19.97
C THR A 78 -1.45 -18.64 20.43
N THR A 79 -0.39 -18.50 19.65
CA THR A 79 0.89 -19.14 19.91
C THR A 79 1.97 -18.06 20.02
N ARG A 80 2.80 -18.09 21.08
CA ARG A 80 3.81 -17.05 21.36
C ARG A 80 5.15 -17.60 21.83
N ILE A 81 6.23 -16.90 21.46
CA ILE A 81 7.61 -17.07 21.96
C ILE A 81 8.15 -15.65 22.21
N GLY A 82 8.46 -15.31 23.46
CA GLY A 82 8.83 -13.95 23.85
C GLY A 82 7.76 -12.91 23.47
N SER A 83 8.15 -11.87 22.73
CA SER A 83 7.24 -10.84 22.22
C SER A 83 6.52 -11.22 20.91
N LYS A 84 6.95 -12.30 20.24
CA LYS A 84 6.43 -12.73 18.94
C LYS A 84 5.21 -13.62 19.12
N LYS A 85 4.17 -13.40 18.31
CA LYS A 85 2.91 -14.17 18.37
C LYS A 85 2.28 -14.37 16.99
N VAL A 86 1.56 -15.48 16.83
CA VAL A 86 0.65 -15.77 15.72
C VAL A 86 -0.74 -16.08 16.26
N LYS A 87 -1.77 -15.80 15.46
CA LYS A 87 -3.17 -16.03 15.81
C LYS A 87 -3.85 -16.76 14.65
N ILE A 88 -4.15 -18.03 14.84
CA ILE A 88 -4.70 -18.89 13.80
C ILE A 88 -6.13 -19.28 14.13
N ALA A 89 -7.02 -19.14 13.15
CA ALA A 89 -8.38 -19.66 13.21
C ALA A 89 -8.48 -20.88 12.28
N ILE A 90 -8.87 -22.02 12.83
CA ILE A 90 -9.02 -23.29 12.10
C ILE A 90 -10.41 -23.85 12.35
N PHE A 91 -11.04 -24.39 11.31
CA PHE A 91 -12.36 -25.00 11.40
C PHE A 91 -12.35 -26.42 10.86
N GLN A 92 -12.95 -27.33 11.60
CA GLN A 92 -13.19 -28.71 11.20
C GLN A 92 -14.72 -28.89 11.10
N PRO A 93 -15.30 -28.88 9.88
CA PRO A 93 -16.72 -29.16 9.72
C PRO A 93 -17.02 -30.62 10.09
N ALA A 94 -18.18 -30.88 10.68
CA ALA A 94 -18.67 -32.25 10.88
C ALA A 94 -19.00 -32.92 9.53
N ASN A 95 -19.43 -32.12 8.55
CA ASN A 95 -19.69 -32.55 7.17
C ASN A 95 -19.16 -31.48 6.18
N GLU A 96 -18.10 -31.82 5.43
CA GLU A 96 -17.48 -30.90 4.47
C GLU A 96 -18.45 -30.47 3.37
N SER A 97 -19.28 -31.38 2.86
CA SER A 97 -20.23 -31.12 1.78
C SER A 97 -21.34 -30.15 2.21
N ASP A 98 -21.85 -30.30 3.43
CA ASP A 98 -22.84 -29.36 3.98
C ASP A 98 -22.24 -27.97 4.18
N PHE A 99 -21.00 -27.89 4.67
CA PHE A 99 -20.30 -26.61 4.79
C PHE A 99 -20.00 -25.96 3.43
N ALA A 100 -19.62 -26.74 2.42
CA ALA A 100 -19.42 -26.26 1.07
C ALA A 100 -20.71 -25.66 0.49
N TYR A 101 -21.83 -26.38 0.64
CA TYR A 101 -23.16 -25.89 0.24
C TYR A 101 -23.56 -24.60 0.99
N TYR A 102 -23.27 -24.52 2.30
CA TYR A 102 -23.50 -23.31 3.10
C TYR A 102 -22.72 -22.10 2.56
N LEU A 103 -21.46 -22.28 2.16
CA LEU A 103 -20.63 -21.22 1.60
C LEU A 103 -21.15 -20.73 0.23
N GLU A 104 -21.68 -21.63 -0.58
CA GLU A 104 -22.22 -21.31 -1.90
C GLU A 104 -23.56 -20.55 -1.83
N LYS A 105 -24.45 -20.95 -0.92
CA LYS A 105 -25.80 -20.37 -0.79
C LYS A 105 -25.82 -18.94 -0.23
N ARG A 106 -24.83 -18.54 0.59
CA ARG A 106 -24.83 -17.24 1.30
C ARG A 106 -23.88 -16.18 0.74
N ASN A 107 -23.19 -16.42 -0.37
CA ASN A 107 -22.36 -15.39 -1.01
C ASN A 107 -23.04 -14.79 -2.25
N PRO A 108 -23.35 -13.48 -2.27
CA PRO A 108 -23.74 -12.81 -3.50
C PRO A 108 -22.60 -12.87 -4.52
N VAL A 109 -22.98 -12.94 -5.80
CA VAL A 109 -22.20 -13.37 -6.98
C VAL A 109 -20.82 -12.70 -7.15
N LYS A 110 -20.54 -11.56 -6.51
CA LYS A 110 -19.30 -10.80 -6.68
C LYS A 110 -18.11 -11.16 -5.77
N ASP A 111 -18.30 -12.00 -4.75
CA ASP A 111 -17.21 -12.45 -3.85
C ASP A 111 -17.48 -13.87 -3.30
N LYS A 112 -17.85 -14.81 -4.18
CA LYS A 112 -18.13 -16.19 -3.76
C LYS A 112 -16.89 -16.82 -3.14
N LEU A 113 -17.02 -17.21 -1.87
CA LEU A 113 -15.98 -17.93 -1.17
C LEU A 113 -16.17 -19.41 -1.45
N LEU A 114 -15.34 -19.96 -2.34
CA LEU A 114 -15.41 -21.38 -2.71
C LEU A 114 -14.72 -22.23 -1.65
N PHE A 115 -15.27 -23.40 -1.34
CA PHE A 115 -14.65 -24.35 -0.41
C PHE A 115 -13.23 -24.72 -0.86
N THR A 116 -13.02 -24.90 -2.17
CA THR A 116 -11.73 -25.19 -2.80
C THR A 116 -10.68 -24.07 -2.63
N SER A 117 -11.09 -22.86 -2.23
CA SER A 117 -10.19 -21.73 -1.93
C SER A 117 -9.70 -21.69 -0.48
N LEU A 118 -10.12 -22.66 0.35
CA LEU A 118 -9.66 -22.80 1.72
C LEU A 118 -8.43 -23.70 1.76
N THR A 119 -7.36 -23.20 2.39
CA THR A 119 -6.18 -24.01 2.67
C THR A 119 -6.54 -25.10 3.67
N ILE A 120 -6.16 -26.34 3.38
CA ILE A 120 -6.42 -27.50 4.23
C ILE A 120 -5.11 -27.94 4.85
N THR A 121 -5.17 -28.36 6.11
CA THR A 121 -4.05 -29.00 6.80
C THR A 121 -4.50 -30.28 7.48
N GLU A 122 -3.61 -31.26 7.53
CA GLU A 122 -3.83 -32.55 8.21
C GLU A 122 -3.17 -32.59 9.59
N VAL A 123 -2.34 -31.60 9.91
CA VAL A 123 -1.75 -31.48 11.24
C VAL A 123 -2.72 -30.86 12.21
N SER A 124 -2.60 -31.27 13.48
CA SER A 124 -3.45 -30.74 14.54
C SER A 124 -3.37 -29.20 14.59
N PRO A 125 -4.46 -28.50 14.93
CA PRO A 125 -4.49 -27.04 14.93
C PRO A 125 -3.37 -26.40 15.77
N ALA A 126 -3.04 -26.99 16.93
CA ALA A 126 -1.97 -26.51 17.79
C ALA A 126 -0.59 -26.70 17.14
N THR A 127 -0.35 -27.87 16.54
CA THR A 127 0.89 -28.17 15.80
C THR A 127 1.06 -27.23 14.61
N TYR A 128 -0.01 -26.96 13.86
CA TYR A 128 0.01 -26.01 12.75
C TYR A 128 0.41 -24.60 13.21
N ALA A 129 -0.17 -24.13 14.31
CA ALA A 129 0.14 -22.81 14.86
C ALA A 129 1.57 -22.68 15.40
N VAL A 130 2.09 -23.72 16.04
CA VAL A 130 3.50 -23.78 16.46
C VAL A 130 4.42 -23.81 15.25
N GLY A 131 4.10 -24.61 14.22
CA GLY A 131 4.83 -24.66 12.95
C GLY A 131 4.90 -23.29 12.27
N THR A 132 3.76 -22.61 12.13
CA THR A 132 3.67 -21.26 11.55
C THR A 132 4.52 -20.24 12.32
N LEU A 133 4.48 -20.29 13.66
CA LEU A 133 5.33 -19.40 14.48
C LEU A 133 6.81 -19.73 14.31
N ARG A 134 7.18 -21.01 14.32
CA ARG A 134 8.58 -21.45 14.14
C ARG A 134 9.10 -21.10 12.76
N GLU A 135 8.29 -21.23 11.71
CA GLU A 135 8.63 -20.82 10.36
C GLU A 135 8.83 -19.30 10.26
N LYS A 136 7.93 -18.52 10.87
CA LYS A 136 8.08 -17.06 10.98
C LYS A 136 9.34 -16.65 11.72
N LEU A 137 9.67 -17.36 12.80
CA LEU A 137 10.93 -17.14 13.52
C LEU A 137 12.14 -17.57 12.69
N LYS A 138 12.06 -18.68 11.96
CA LYS A 138 13.11 -19.15 11.05
C LYS A 138 13.41 -18.14 9.94
N THR A 139 12.37 -17.60 9.30
CA THR A 139 12.52 -16.53 8.30
C THR A 139 13.04 -15.22 8.90
N GLU A 140 12.79 -14.96 10.19
CA GLU A 140 13.41 -13.84 10.91
C GLU A 140 14.86 -14.11 11.37
N THR A 141 15.24 -15.37 11.66
CA THR A 141 16.60 -15.78 12.09
C THR A 141 17.55 -16.12 10.93
N GLU A 142 17.05 -16.52 9.77
CA GLU A 142 17.86 -16.44 8.55
C GLU A 142 18.20 -14.97 8.36
N VAL A 143 19.49 -14.64 8.37
CA VAL A 143 19.98 -13.27 8.18
C VAL A 143 19.50 -12.78 6.82
N SER A 144 18.31 -12.19 6.80
CA SER A 144 17.78 -11.51 5.64
C SER A 144 18.73 -10.35 5.40
N THR A 145 19.53 -10.42 4.34
CA THR A 145 20.39 -9.33 3.91
C THR A 145 19.56 -8.04 3.83
N PRO A 146 20.15 -6.86 4.05
CA PRO A 146 19.42 -5.60 3.93
C PRO A 146 18.67 -5.48 2.59
N THR A 147 19.23 -6.03 1.51
CA THR A 147 18.58 -6.18 0.20
C THR A 147 17.31 -7.03 0.23
N LYS A 148 17.33 -8.21 0.87
CA LYS A 148 16.14 -9.07 1.02
C LYS A 148 15.04 -8.37 1.85
N LYS A 149 15.44 -7.69 2.93
CA LYS A 149 14.54 -6.89 3.77
C LYS A 149 13.89 -5.76 2.98
N MET A 150 14.67 -5.06 2.14
CA MET A 150 14.13 -4.00 1.29
C MET A 150 13.19 -4.54 0.21
N ARG A 151 13.53 -5.65 -0.44
CA ARG A 151 12.65 -6.30 -1.43
C ARG A 151 11.31 -6.70 -0.77
N GLN A 152 11.36 -7.26 0.44
CA GLN A 152 10.17 -7.58 1.21
C GLN A 152 9.39 -6.32 1.60
N LEU A 153 10.06 -5.28 2.08
CA LEU A 153 9.44 -3.99 2.43
C LEU A 153 8.67 -3.43 1.22
N LEU A 154 9.33 -3.32 0.07
CA LEU A 154 8.74 -2.84 -1.17
C LEU A 154 7.49 -3.64 -1.53
N LYS A 155 7.55 -4.99 -1.47
CA LYS A 155 6.41 -5.85 -1.77
C LYS A 155 5.25 -5.68 -0.78
N GLU A 156 5.53 -5.58 0.51
CA GLU A 156 4.50 -5.50 1.55
C GLU A 156 3.83 -4.13 1.66
N THR A 157 4.52 -3.07 1.24
CA THR A 157 4.07 -1.70 1.50
C THR A 157 3.57 -0.96 0.28
N SER A 158 3.86 -1.47 -0.92
CA SER A 158 3.40 -0.85 -2.16
C SER A 158 1.90 -1.06 -2.39
N TYR A 159 1.21 0.01 -2.75
CA TYR A 159 -0.18 -0.02 -3.22
C TYR A 159 -0.29 -0.31 -4.73
N LEU A 160 0.73 0.09 -5.50
CA LEU A 160 0.86 -0.16 -6.94
C LEU A 160 2.15 -0.93 -7.22
N PRO A 161 2.27 -1.62 -8.37
CA PRO A 161 3.52 -2.28 -8.76
C PRO A 161 4.71 -1.31 -8.73
N VAL A 162 5.80 -1.71 -8.07
CA VAL A 162 7.03 -0.92 -8.01
C VAL A 162 7.61 -0.79 -9.42
N GLN A 163 7.90 0.44 -9.84
CA GLN A 163 8.48 0.72 -11.15
C GLN A 163 10.00 0.57 -11.09
N ASN A 164 10.57 -0.16 -12.06
CA ASN A 164 12.01 -0.41 -12.17
C ASN A 164 12.62 -1.02 -10.89
N LEU A 165 11.98 -2.08 -10.37
CA LEU A 165 12.43 -2.79 -9.16
C LEU A 165 13.90 -3.22 -9.23
N GLU A 166 14.35 -3.77 -10.35
CA GLU A 166 15.74 -4.22 -10.48
C GLU A 166 16.73 -3.04 -10.45
N THR A 167 16.36 -1.86 -10.95
CA THR A 167 17.15 -0.63 -10.79
C THR A 167 17.25 -0.21 -9.31
N ILE A 168 16.15 -0.32 -8.55
CA ILE A 168 16.14 -0.04 -7.11
C ILE A 168 17.10 -0.97 -6.38
N LEU A 169 17.09 -2.25 -6.72
CA LEU A 169 17.91 -3.25 -6.06
C LEU A 169 19.40 -3.11 -6.40
N ALA A 170 19.73 -2.83 -7.66
CA ALA A 170 21.11 -2.53 -8.05
C ALA A 170 21.66 -1.29 -7.33
N ARG A 171 20.84 -0.23 -7.21
CA ARG A 171 21.23 1.00 -6.48
C ARG A 171 21.35 0.77 -4.97
N LEU A 172 20.52 -0.10 -4.42
CA LEU A 172 20.62 -0.51 -3.03
C LEU A 172 21.91 -1.27 -2.75
N GLU A 173 22.28 -2.22 -3.61
CA GLU A 173 23.53 -2.95 -3.51
C GLU A 173 24.73 -2.00 -3.62
N ASP A 174 24.73 -1.09 -4.59
CA ASP A 174 25.76 -0.05 -4.71
C ASP A 174 25.86 0.82 -3.44
N SER A 175 24.71 1.19 -2.86
CA SER A 175 24.67 1.99 -1.63
C SER A 175 25.31 1.25 -0.45
N ILE A 176 25.03 -0.05 -0.32
CA ILE A 176 25.61 -0.91 0.73
C ILE A 176 27.12 -1.08 0.50
N THR A 177 27.54 -1.41 -0.72
CA THR A 177 28.96 -1.61 -1.06
C THR A 177 29.78 -0.35 -0.85
N ARG A 178 29.22 0.83 -1.16
CA ARG A 178 29.89 2.13 -0.96
C ARG A 178 29.72 2.72 0.44
N ASN A 179 29.02 2.02 1.34
CA ASN A 179 28.69 2.52 2.68
C ASN A 179 28.08 3.94 2.68
N ARG A 180 27.22 4.24 1.71
CA ARG A 180 26.50 5.52 1.61
C ARG A 180 25.04 5.31 2.00
N PRO A 181 24.33 6.35 2.50
CA PRO A 181 22.91 6.25 2.74
C PRO A 181 22.16 6.02 1.43
N LEU A 182 21.16 5.13 1.47
CA LEU A 182 20.17 5.01 0.40
C LEU A 182 19.34 6.30 0.37
N ARG A 183 19.46 7.08 -0.72
CA ARG A 183 18.77 8.36 -0.86
C ARG A 183 17.36 8.12 -1.40
N ILE A 184 16.36 8.41 -0.58
CA ILE A 184 14.95 8.28 -0.93
C ILE A 184 14.36 9.67 -1.08
N GLY A 185 13.87 10.00 -2.28
CA GLY A 185 13.15 11.25 -2.54
C GLY A 185 11.66 10.98 -2.46
N CYS A 186 10.93 11.67 -1.59
CA CYS A 186 9.47 11.59 -1.49
C CYS A 186 8.87 12.86 -2.07
N PHE A 187 8.33 12.78 -3.27
CA PHE A 187 7.68 13.90 -3.95
C PHE A 187 6.30 14.15 -3.35
N VAL A 188 6.12 15.33 -2.76
CA VAL A 188 4.89 15.74 -2.08
C VAL A 188 4.27 16.86 -2.89
N CYS A 189 3.17 16.57 -3.56
CA CYS A 189 2.40 17.59 -4.26
C CYS A 189 1.72 18.51 -3.23
N LEU A 190 1.94 19.82 -3.36
CA LEU A 190 1.22 20.82 -2.56
C LEU A 190 -0.22 20.91 -3.06
N ASN A 191 -1.17 20.99 -2.14
CA ASN A 191 -2.57 21.24 -2.51
C ASN A 191 -2.75 22.74 -2.79
N MET A 192 -2.73 23.14 -4.05
CA MET A 192 -3.00 24.52 -4.46
C MET A 192 -4.51 24.72 -4.64
N LYS A 193 -5.03 25.81 -4.08
CA LYS A 193 -6.40 26.29 -4.32
C LYS A 193 -6.39 27.30 -5.45
N CYS A 194 -7.52 27.43 -6.14
CA CYS A 194 -7.74 28.43 -7.17
C CYS A 194 -8.93 29.30 -6.75
N LEU A 195 -8.78 30.62 -6.86
CA LEU A 195 -9.86 31.61 -6.78
C LEU A 195 -10.04 32.27 -8.14
N GLN A 196 -11.14 32.99 -8.27
CA GLN A 196 -11.38 33.93 -9.36
C GLN A 196 -10.92 35.34 -8.94
N SER A 197 -10.21 36.04 -9.82
CA SER A 197 -9.95 37.48 -9.71
C SER A 197 -10.30 38.13 -11.05
N GLY A 198 -11.41 38.86 -11.11
CA GLY A 198 -12.00 39.29 -12.38
C GLY A 198 -12.35 38.08 -13.24
N ASP A 199 -11.89 38.06 -14.50
CA ASP A 199 -12.10 36.94 -15.44
C ASP A 199 -10.94 35.93 -15.46
N LYS A 200 -10.03 35.99 -14.47
CA LYS A 200 -8.83 35.15 -14.45
C LYS A 200 -8.77 34.21 -13.23
N PRO A 201 -8.24 32.99 -13.39
CA PRO A 201 -7.88 32.13 -12.27
C PRO A 201 -6.65 32.69 -11.55
N VAL A 202 -6.71 32.78 -10.23
CA VAL A 202 -5.57 33.08 -9.35
C VAL A 202 -5.37 31.90 -8.44
N TYR A 203 -4.19 31.29 -8.52
CA TYR A 203 -3.84 30.17 -7.66
C TYR A 203 -3.29 30.70 -6.35
N PHE A 204 -3.38 29.90 -5.28
CA PHE A 204 -2.70 30.14 -4.00
C PHE A 204 -2.44 28.80 -3.33
N VAL A 205 -1.39 28.72 -2.51
CA VAL A 205 -1.15 27.51 -1.72
C VAL A 205 -2.29 27.38 -0.71
N GLY A 206 -3.08 26.31 -0.84
CA GLY A 206 -4.28 26.13 -0.05
C GLY A 206 -3.95 25.86 1.41
N GLN A 207 -4.66 26.53 2.32
CA GLN A 207 -4.61 26.30 3.77
C GLN A 207 -5.09 24.88 4.22
N GLU A 208 -5.28 23.95 3.29
CA GLU A 208 -5.73 22.59 3.63
C GLU A 208 -4.56 21.75 4.15
N LYS A 209 -4.92 20.77 5.01
CA LYS A 209 -3.97 19.76 5.50
C LYS A 209 -3.31 19.12 4.29
N ASN A 210 -2.02 19.37 4.11
CA ASN A 210 -1.29 18.78 3.00
C ASN A 210 -1.28 17.25 3.14
N ARG A 211 -1.01 16.54 2.05
CA ARG A 211 -1.18 15.08 2.00
C ARG A 211 -0.42 14.36 3.13
N LEU A 212 0.79 14.83 3.47
CA LEU A 212 1.58 14.30 4.59
C LEU A 212 1.00 14.57 5.98
N GLU A 213 0.20 15.63 6.14
CA GLU A 213 -0.52 15.98 7.38
C GLU A 213 -1.84 15.21 7.52
N THR A 214 -2.25 14.47 6.48
CA THR A 214 -3.42 13.59 6.54
C THR A 214 -3.10 12.41 7.46
N PRO A 215 -3.89 12.14 8.53
CA PRO A 215 -3.57 11.13 9.54
C PRO A 215 -3.25 9.74 8.98
N LYS A 216 -3.95 9.32 7.91
CA LYS A 216 -3.71 8.04 7.22
C LYS A 216 -2.32 7.99 6.58
N VAL A 217 -1.92 9.06 5.90
CA VAL A 217 -0.62 9.17 5.24
C VAL A 217 0.48 9.31 6.29
N SER A 218 0.32 10.17 7.30
CA SER A 218 1.31 10.32 8.38
C SER A 218 1.54 9.01 9.12
N LYS A 219 0.48 8.25 9.46
CA LYS A 219 0.59 6.92 10.08
C LYS A 219 1.36 5.96 9.17
N ARG A 220 1.05 5.96 7.87
CA ARG A 220 1.72 5.11 6.88
C ARG A 220 3.21 5.47 6.75
N THR A 221 3.55 6.75 6.74
CA THR A 221 4.92 7.23 6.73
C THR A 221 5.69 6.71 7.96
N ARG A 222 5.11 6.78 9.17
CA ARG A 222 5.73 6.21 10.38
C ARG A 222 5.95 4.70 10.28
N GLU A 223 4.97 3.96 9.78
CA GLU A 223 5.09 2.51 9.58
C GLU A 223 6.24 2.17 8.64
N ILE A 224 6.39 2.93 7.56
CA ILE A 224 7.44 2.75 6.56
C ILE A 224 8.82 3.07 7.13
N LEU A 225 8.97 4.25 7.76
CA LEU A 225 10.24 4.67 8.35
C LEU A 225 10.69 3.68 9.42
N SER A 226 9.77 3.22 10.29
CA SER A 226 10.08 2.19 11.27
C SER A 226 10.53 0.87 10.65
N LYS A 227 9.93 0.44 9.52
CA LYS A 227 10.41 -0.76 8.81
C LYS A 227 11.77 -0.55 8.15
N LEU A 228 12.06 0.65 7.64
CA LEU A 228 13.38 1.01 7.10
C LEU A 228 14.45 1.01 8.20
N GLU A 229 14.18 1.59 9.36
CA GLU A 229 15.10 1.57 10.51
C GLU A 229 15.37 0.14 10.99
N ASN A 230 14.33 -0.69 11.08
CA ASN A 230 14.45 -2.10 11.44
C ASN A 230 15.13 -2.97 10.35
N SER A 231 15.29 -2.43 9.14
CA SER A 231 15.96 -3.15 8.06
C SER A 231 17.48 -3.23 8.27
N GLY A 232 18.05 -2.33 9.07
CA GLY A 232 19.51 -2.17 9.23
C GLY A 232 20.17 -1.45 8.05
N LEU A 233 19.39 -0.86 7.14
CA LEU A 233 19.90 0.00 6.07
C LEU A 233 20.18 1.40 6.59
N ASN A 234 21.34 1.94 6.22
CA ASN A 234 21.58 3.38 6.26
C ASN A 234 20.75 4.04 5.14
N PHE A 235 19.87 4.98 5.48
CA PHE A 235 19.03 5.68 4.52
C PHE A 235 18.87 7.15 4.87
N ALA A 236 18.60 7.96 3.85
CA ALA A 236 18.22 9.37 3.99
C ALA A 236 16.93 9.59 3.21
N TRP A 237 15.89 10.09 3.89
CA TRP A 237 14.57 10.33 3.32
C TRP A 237 14.30 11.83 3.21
N ASP A 238 14.31 12.34 1.98
CA ASP A 238 14.02 13.74 1.70
C ASP A 238 12.56 13.90 1.28
N PHE A 239 11.78 14.68 2.02
CA PHE A 239 10.49 15.17 1.55
C PHE A 239 10.72 16.35 0.62
N LEU A 240 10.44 16.14 -0.66
CA LEU A 240 10.57 17.13 -1.72
C LEU A 240 9.29 17.97 -1.78
N LEU A 241 9.44 19.25 -1.43
CA LEU A 241 8.39 20.24 -1.56
C LEU A 241 8.44 20.88 -2.94
N ALA A 242 7.37 20.74 -3.72
CA ALA A 242 7.20 21.51 -4.95
C ALA A 242 6.89 22.98 -4.59
N ASP A 243 7.93 23.74 -4.25
CA ASP A 243 7.86 25.10 -3.75
C ASP A 243 7.61 26.11 -4.87
N THR A 244 8.62 26.35 -5.70
CA THR A 244 8.55 27.26 -6.84
C THR A 244 9.21 26.57 -8.02
N ASP A 245 8.57 26.68 -9.17
CA ASP A 245 9.13 26.17 -10.41
C ASP A 245 8.97 27.26 -11.47
N PRO A 246 10.08 27.78 -12.03
CA PRO A 246 10.05 28.91 -12.95
C PRO A 246 9.39 28.57 -14.29
N LEU A 247 9.15 27.28 -14.58
CA LEU A 247 8.50 26.82 -15.80
C LEU A 247 7.01 26.50 -15.57
N ASP A 248 6.56 26.50 -14.32
CA ASP A 248 5.16 26.35 -13.95
C ASP A 248 4.36 27.59 -14.34
N ILE A 249 3.11 27.38 -14.73
CA ILE A 249 2.21 28.47 -15.08
C ILE A 249 1.78 29.27 -13.86
N TYR A 250 1.91 28.70 -12.66
CA TYR A 250 1.51 29.38 -11.44
C TYR A 250 2.44 30.54 -11.06
N ASP A 251 3.67 30.60 -11.56
CA ASP A 251 4.54 31.78 -11.36
C ASP A 251 3.96 33.04 -12.04
N GLU A 252 3.16 32.86 -13.11
CA GLU A 252 2.46 33.96 -13.79
C GLU A 252 1.17 34.38 -13.06
N TRP A 253 0.60 33.53 -12.20
CA TRP A 253 -0.74 33.69 -11.61
C TRP A 253 -0.75 33.69 -10.07
N LEU A 254 0.42 33.66 -9.44
CA LEU A 254 0.63 33.81 -8.01
C LEU A 254 1.37 35.13 -7.75
N GLY A 255 0.92 35.91 -6.78
CA GLY A 255 1.75 36.98 -6.23
C GLY A 255 3.00 36.37 -5.58
N GLN A 256 4.18 36.53 -6.21
CA GLN A 256 5.43 35.86 -5.79
C GLN A 256 5.75 36.03 -4.29
N GLN A 257 5.47 37.19 -3.70
CA GLN A 257 5.76 37.44 -2.28
C GLN A 257 4.85 36.66 -1.33
N GLU A 258 3.55 36.52 -1.64
CA GLU A 258 2.61 35.76 -0.81
C GLU A 258 2.86 34.25 -0.93
N LEU A 259 3.21 33.78 -2.14
CA LEU A 259 3.58 32.40 -2.40
C LEU A 259 4.78 31.96 -1.57
N VAL A 260 5.88 32.72 -1.60
CA VAL A 260 7.09 32.42 -0.83
C VAL A 260 6.78 32.37 0.68
N LYS A 261 5.94 33.29 1.16
CA LYS A 261 5.54 33.35 2.57
C LYS A 261 4.71 32.12 2.98
N GLU A 262 3.73 31.71 2.18
CA GLU A 262 2.89 30.55 2.48
C GLU A 262 3.65 29.22 2.37
N ILE A 263 4.54 29.08 1.37
CA ILE A 263 5.45 27.93 1.27
C ILE A 263 6.37 27.87 2.48
N GLY A 264 6.97 29.00 2.88
CA GLY A 264 7.82 29.07 4.07
C GLY A 264 7.08 28.63 5.33
N ARG A 265 5.85 29.14 5.53
CA ARG A 265 4.97 28.72 6.63
C ARG A 265 4.68 27.21 6.59
N TYR A 266 4.40 26.67 5.40
CA TYR A 266 4.15 25.25 5.25
C TYR A 266 5.38 24.40 5.54
N LYS A 267 6.54 24.75 4.97
CA LYS A 267 7.83 24.11 5.22
C LYS A 267 8.13 24.04 6.72
N SER A 268 7.99 25.16 7.45
CA SER A 268 8.21 25.18 8.90
C SER A 268 7.24 24.30 9.70
N ARG A 269 5.97 24.18 9.27
CA ARG A 269 5.02 23.24 9.91
C ARG A 269 5.38 21.78 9.63
N LEU A 270 5.79 21.49 8.40
CA LEU A 270 6.17 20.15 8.00
C LEU A 270 7.47 19.73 8.70
N GLU A 271 8.46 20.60 8.81
CA GLU A 271 9.73 20.37 9.55
C GLU A 271 9.46 19.91 10.98
N LYS A 272 8.59 20.62 11.71
CA LYS A 272 8.17 20.23 13.06
C LYS A 272 7.51 18.85 13.09
N SER A 273 6.70 18.56 12.07
CA SER A 273 5.96 17.29 11.98
C SER A 273 6.87 16.12 11.65
N ILE A 274 7.80 16.28 10.69
CA ILE A 274 8.67 15.21 10.22
C ILE A 274 9.85 14.93 11.15
N ALA A 275 10.37 15.95 11.85
CA ALA A 275 11.46 15.78 12.82
C ALA A 275 11.09 14.81 13.94
N SER A 276 9.79 14.68 14.25
CA SER A 276 9.27 13.71 15.20
C SER A 276 9.16 12.27 14.66
N LEU A 277 9.33 12.05 13.35
CA LEU A 277 9.13 10.75 12.72
C LEU A 277 10.39 9.89 12.71
N SER A 278 11.54 10.47 12.36
CA SER A 278 12.82 9.78 12.27
C SER A 278 13.97 10.78 12.11
N PRO A 279 15.15 10.55 12.73
CA PRO A 279 16.33 11.39 12.52
C PRO A 279 16.89 11.32 11.08
N ASN A 280 16.46 10.32 10.28
CA ASN A 280 16.91 10.13 8.90
C ASN A 280 16.03 10.88 7.88
N THR A 281 15.18 11.80 8.34
CA THR A 281 14.27 12.57 7.47
C THR A 281 14.71 14.01 7.35
N SER A 282 14.57 14.56 6.14
CA SER A 282 14.82 15.98 5.86
C SER A 282 13.72 16.54 4.94
N ILE A 283 13.64 17.87 4.84
CA ILE A 283 12.83 18.55 3.83
C ILE A 283 13.75 19.29 2.88
N LYS A 284 13.52 19.12 1.58
CA LYS A 284 14.18 19.90 0.53
C LYS A 284 13.14 20.55 -0.34
N SER A 285 13.41 21.78 -0.73
CA SER A 285 12.62 22.47 -1.74
C SER A 285 13.02 21.94 -3.13
N TRP A 286 12.06 21.83 -4.04
CA TRP A 286 12.32 21.35 -5.40
C TRP A 286 13.29 22.28 -6.10
N SER A 287 13.12 23.60 -5.93
CA SER A 287 14.02 24.62 -6.44
C SER A 287 15.49 24.36 -6.03
N ASP A 288 15.74 23.98 -4.77
CA ASP A 288 17.08 23.67 -4.26
C ASP A 288 17.71 22.44 -4.95
N VAL A 289 16.91 21.39 -5.17
CA VAL A 289 17.36 20.17 -5.86
C VAL A 289 17.61 20.45 -7.35
N GLN A 290 16.71 21.21 -7.96
CA GLN A 290 16.69 21.54 -9.38
C GLN A 290 17.79 22.54 -9.77
N ALA A 291 18.21 23.44 -8.86
CA ALA A 291 19.17 24.52 -9.12
C ALA A 291 20.47 24.03 -9.77
N MET A 292 21.02 22.91 -9.30
CA MET A 292 22.25 22.31 -9.87
C MET A 292 22.09 21.78 -11.30
N PHE A 293 20.85 21.65 -11.76
CA PHE A 293 20.48 21.08 -13.05
C PHE A 293 19.74 22.08 -13.95
N GLN A 294 19.73 23.38 -13.64
CA GLN A 294 18.93 24.41 -14.34
C GLN A 294 18.98 24.30 -15.87
N LYS A 295 20.19 24.20 -16.44
CA LYS A 295 20.35 24.11 -17.90
C LYS A 295 19.75 22.82 -18.48
N LYS A 296 19.97 21.69 -17.81
CA LYS A 296 19.39 20.39 -18.19
C LYS A 296 17.86 20.45 -18.07
N TYR A 297 17.36 21.00 -16.97
CA TYR A 297 15.94 21.15 -16.70
C TYR A 297 15.21 21.95 -17.78
N GLN A 298 15.75 23.12 -18.15
CA GLN A 298 15.19 23.95 -19.22
C GLN A 298 15.20 23.24 -20.58
N THR A 299 16.29 22.54 -20.90
CA THR A 299 16.42 21.79 -22.16
C THR A 299 15.41 20.64 -22.22
N ASP A 300 15.32 19.85 -21.14
CA ASP A 300 14.41 18.71 -21.04
C ASP A 300 12.94 19.18 -21.05
N PHE A 301 12.62 20.30 -20.40
CA PHE A 301 11.30 20.92 -20.45
C PHE A 301 10.93 21.33 -21.87
N GLN A 302 11.79 22.10 -22.55
CA GLN A 302 11.50 22.58 -23.90
C GLN A 302 11.28 21.40 -24.86
N ARG A 303 12.16 20.39 -24.79
CA ARG A 303 12.02 19.15 -25.56
C ARG A 303 10.70 18.44 -25.28
N ALA A 304 10.34 18.25 -24.01
CA ALA A 304 9.10 17.59 -23.63
C ALA A 304 7.85 18.40 -24.03
N PHE A 305 7.94 19.73 -23.98
CA PHE A 305 6.86 20.63 -24.37
C PHE A 305 6.59 20.57 -25.88
N GLU A 306 7.64 20.65 -26.70
CA GLU A 306 7.55 20.56 -28.16
C GLU A 306 7.07 19.19 -28.65
N THR A 307 7.40 18.12 -27.93
CA THR A 307 7.05 16.74 -28.28
C THR A 307 5.92 16.16 -27.43
N CYS A 308 5.19 16.99 -26.67
CA CYS A 308 4.20 16.56 -25.69
C CYS A 308 3.11 15.65 -26.30
N ASP A 309 2.61 16.03 -27.48
CA ASP A 309 1.58 15.27 -28.20
C ASP A 309 2.08 13.86 -28.59
N GLN A 310 3.38 13.69 -28.86
CA GLN A 310 4.01 12.41 -29.18
C GLN A 310 4.26 11.57 -27.92
N LEU A 311 4.57 12.21 -26.79
CA LEU A 311 4.90 11.55 -25.52
C LEU A 311 3.68 10.90 -24.85
N VAL A 312 2.52 11.58 -24.87
CA VAL A 312 1.32 11.13 -24.14
C VAL A 312 0.06 10.97 -24.99
N GLY A 313 0.10 11.40 -26.25
CA GLY A 313 -1.07 11.42 -27.14
C GLY A 313 -1.95 12.65 -26.96
N THR A 314 -2.53 13.12 -28.06
CA THR A 314 -3.41 14.30 -28.10
C THR A 314 -4.67 14.12 -27.24
N GLU A 315 -5.22 12.91 -27.17
CA GLU A 315 -6.40 12.59 -26.36
C GLU A 315 -6.15 12.80 -24.86
N TYR A 316 -4.95 12.47 -24.37
CA TYR A 316 -4.60 12.65 -22.97
C TYR A 316 -4.56 14.14 -22.59
N ILE A 317 -3.96 14.95 -23.46
CA ILE A 317 -3.87 16.41 -23.29
C ILE A 317 -5.27 17.02 -23.30
N ALA A 318 -6.09 16.67 -24.29
CA ALA A 318 -7.47 17.14 -24.39
C ALA A 318 -8.33 16.70 -23.19
N SER A 319 -8.13 15.50 -22.66
CA SER A 319 -8.80 15.01 -21.44
C SER A 319 -8.37 15.81 -20.21
N SER A 320 -7.07 16.11 -20.09
CA SER A 320 -6.53 16.92 -18.99
C SER A 320 -7.03 18.37 -19.04
N ALA A 321 -7.06 18.98 -20.23
CA ALA A 321 -7.60 20.32 -20.45
C ALA A 321 -9.09 20.38 -20.09
N ARG A 322 -9.89 19.41 -20.56
CA ARG A 322 -11.33 19.32 -20.24
C ARG A 322 -11.61 19.19 -18.74
N ARG A 323 -10.84 18.36 -18.02
CA ARG A 323 -10.99 18.25 -16.55
C ARG A 323 -10.70 19.56 -15.84
N ARG A 324 -9.68 20.30 -16.28
CA ARG A 324 -9.33 21.60 -15.70
C ARG A 324 -10.38 22.66 -16.03
N LEU A 325 -10.88 22.67 -17.26
CA LEU A 325 -11.94 23.56 -17.70
C LEU A 325 -13.21 23.34 -16.87
N ALA A 326 -13.65 22.09 -16.69
CA ALA A 326 -14.77 21.75 -15.82
C ALA A 326 -14.54 22.18 -14.36
N TYR A 327 -13.32 22.05 -13.83
CA TYR A 327 -13.01 22.56 -12.50
C TYR A 327 -13.15 24.09 -12.43
N PHE A 328 -12.65 24.83 -13.43
CA PHE A 328 -12.78 26.28 -13.48
C PHE A 328 -14.22 26.76 -13.61
N THR A 329 -15.02 26.14 -14.48
CA THR A 329 -16.43 26.52 -14.66
C THR A 329 -17.28 26.11 -13.47
N ASP A 330 -17.16 24.85 -13.03
CA ASP A 330 -18.13 24.26 -12.10
C ASP A 330 -17.75 24.49 -10.64
N ARG A 331 -16.46 24.66 -10.34
CA ARG A 331 -15.97 24.85 -8.95
C ARG A 331 -15.48 26.26 -8.66
N VAL A 332 -14.81 26.92 -9.61
CA VAL A 332 -14.26 28.27 -9.40
C VAL A 332 -15.28 29.34 -9.80
N GLY A 333 -16.14 29.06 -10.78
CA GLY A 333 -17.17 29.99 -11.27
C GLY A 333 -16.72 30.87 -12.44
N LEU A 334 -15.64 30.50 -13.12
CA LEU A 334 -15.16 31.22 -14.30
C LEU A 334 -16.06 30.96 -15.50
N PRO A 335 -16.43 31.99 -16.29
CA PRO A 335 -17.22 31.81 -17.50
C PRO A 335 -16.44 30.99 -18.53
N TYR A 336 -17.18 30.25 -19.36
CA TYR A 336 -16.60 29.60 -20.52
C TYR A 336 -16.15 30.65 -21.53
N SER A 337 -14.87 30.66 -21.89
CA SER A 337 -14.31 31.53 -22.93
C SER A 337 -13.15 30.85 -23.67
N ASP A 338 -12.83 31.34 -24.87
CA ASP A 338 -11.67 30.87 -25.65
C ASP A 338 -10.35 31.09 -24.90
N GLU A 339 -10.25 32.19 -24.14
CA GLU A 339 -9.09 32.48 -23.30
C GLU A 339 -8.92 31.42 -22.20
N ILE A 340 -9.98 31.10 -21.45
CA ILE A 340 -9.94 30.08 -20.38
C ILE A 340 -9.66 28.69 -20.94
N THR A 341 -10.19 28.37 -22.13
CA THR A 341 -9.91 27.10 -22.81
C THR A 341 -8.43 27.00 -23.19
N LYS A 342 -7.87 28.04 -23.82
CA LYS A 342 -6.45 28.10 -24.20
C LYS A 342 -5.52 28.04 -22.98
N ILE A 343 -5.88 28.68 -21.89
CA ILE A 343 -5.20 28.59 -20.59
C ILE A 343 -5.16 27.12 -20.13
N CYS A 344 -6.31 26.43 -20.09
CA CYS A 344 -6.38 25.05 -19.64
C CYS A 344 -5.54 24.09 -20.51
N GLU A 345 -5.54 24.27 -21.83
CA GLU A 345 -4.74 23.48 -22.76
C GLU A 345 -3.24 23.72 -22.57
N THR A 346 -2.85 25.00 -22.47
CA THR A 346 -1.45 25.39 -22.25
C THR A 346 -0.93 24.84 -20.92
N THR A 347 -1.71 24.98 -19.83
CA THR A 347 -1.34 24.40 -18.54
C THR A 347 -1.22 22.89 -18.60
N ALA A 348 -2.13 22.21 -19.32
CA ALA A 348 -2.06 20.75 -19.46
C ALA A 348 -0.73 20.32 -20.10
N LYS A 349 -0.33 20.97 -21.21
CA LYS A 349 0.95 20.70 -21.88
C LYS A 349 2.15 21.05 -21.00
N ARG A 350 2.16 22.23 -20.35
CA ARG A 350 3.24 22.65 -19.45
C ARG A 350 3.41 21.69 -18.28
N ASN A 351 2.33 21.25 -17.63
CA ASN A 351 2.42 20.29 -16.52
C ASN A 351 3.04 18.95 -16.94
N ILE A 352 2.70 18.44 -18.13
CA ILE A 352 3.30 17.22 -18.66
C ILE A 352 4.80 17.43 -18.88
N ALA A 353 5.18 18.53 -19.55
CA ALA A 353 6.57 18.86 -19.83
C ALA A 353 7.39 19.05 -18.55
N LEU A 354 6.84 19.79 -17.58
CA LEU A 354 7.40 20.04 -16.26
C LEU A 354 7.71 18.73 -15.57
N TYR A 355 6.70 17.88 -15.32
CA TYR A 355 6.92 16.62 -14.62
C TYR A 355 7.85 15.68 -15.42
N ALA A 356 7.79 15.65 -16.75
CA ALA A 356 8.70 14.86 -17.56
C ALA A 356 10.17 15.31 -17.39
N ALA A 357 10.42 16.62 -17.32
CA ALA A 357 11.75 17.20 -17.12
C ALA A 357 12.29 16.98 -15.69
N GLN A 358 11.42 16.81 -14.69
CA GLN A 358 11.85 16.46 -13.33
C GLN A 358 12.45 15.05 -13.26
N GLY A 359 11.97 14.12 -14.09
CA GLY A 359 12.37 12.71 -14.07
C GLY A 359 13.87 12.48 -14.11
N PRO A 360 14.59 12.98 -15.13
CA PRO A 360 16.05 12.87 -15.22
C PRO A 360 16.79 13.40 -14.00
N ILE A 361 16.34 14.51 -13.41
CA ILE A 361 16.97 15.12 -12.22
C ILE A 361 16.73 14.24 -10.99
N LEU A 362 15.50 13.75 -10.80
CA LEU A 362 15.14 12.84 -9.70
C LEU A 362 15.93 11.53 -9.79
N TYR A 363 16.14 11.01 -11.01
CA TYR A 363 16.95 9.81 -11.25
C TYR A 363 18.40 9.98 -10.81
N ASP A 364 18.99 11.14 -11.06
CA ASP A 364 20.39 11.46 -10.71
C ASP A 364 20.54 11.78 -9.21
N SER A 365 19.51 12.39 -8.62
CA SER A 365 19.53 12.89 -7.23
C SER A 365 19.18 11.84 -6.18
N TYR A 366 18.36 10.85 -6.53
CA TYR A 366 17.82 9.87 -5.58
C TYR A 366 18.01 8.45 -6.07
N ASP A 367 18.26 7.52 -5.15
CA ASP A 367 18.33 6.09 -5.46
C ASP A 367 16.94 5.52 -5.70
N LEU A 368 15.95 6.03 -4.98
CA LEU A 368 14.55 5.62 -5.03
C LEU A 368 13.63 6.83 -4.91
N LEU A 369 12.62 6.92 -5.79
CA LEU A 369 11.57 7.93 -5.74
C LEU A 369 10.30 7.35 -5.11
N VAL A 370 9.66 8.12 -4.25
CA VAL A 370 8.34 7.87 -3.70
C VAL A 370 7.40 8.97 -4.16
N ILE A 371 6.22 8.60 -4.65
CA ILE A 371 5.21 9.56 -5.10
C ILE A 371 4.04 9.58 -4.12
N SER A 372 3.81 10.76 -3.52
CA SER A 372 2.68 11.05 -2.64
C SER A 372 1.71 12.01 -3.35
N ASP A 373 0.96 11.47 -4.31
CA ASP A 373 0.00 12.19 -5.18
C ASP A 373 -1.38 11.50 -5.15
N PRO A 374 -2.50 12.19 -5.44
CA PRO A 374 -3.82 11.56 -5.61
C PRO A 374 -3.87 10.51 -6.73
N ASP A 375 -3.04 10.65 -7.75
CA ASP A 375 -2.89 9.68 -8.82
C ASP A 375 -1.40 9.37 -9.04
N PRO A 376 -0.81 8.57 -8.13
CA PRO A 376 0.63 8.38 -8.11
C PRO A 376 1.13 7.59 -9.33
N SER A 377 0.30 6.71 -9.90
CA SER A 377 0.55 6.03 -11.18
C SER A 377 0.72 7.01 -12.34
N ARG A 378 -0.22 7.94 -12.48
CA ARG A 378 -0.20 8.92 -13.58
C ARG A 378 1.00 9.83 -13.45
N LEU A 379 1.27 10.37 -12.27
CA LEU A 379 2.43 11.23 -12.07
C LEU A 379 3.74 10.48 -12.32
N GLY A 380 3.87 9.25 -11.81
CA GLY A 380 5.05 8.42 -12.07
C GLY A 380 5.27 8.10 -13.54
N LYS A 381 4.19 7.84 -14.30
CA LYS A 381 4.27 7.65 -15.76
C LYS A 381 4.81 8.90 -16.46
N ILE A 382 4.31 10.09 -16.10
CA ILE A 382 4.76 11.35 -16.71
C ILE A 382 6.23 11.63 -16.36
N GLN A 383 6.62 11.49 -15.10
CA GLN A 383 8.02 11.68 -14.67
C GLN A 383 8.98 10.67 -15.33
N SER A 384 8.48 9.57 -15.86
CA SER A 384 9.30 8.55 -16.54
C SER A 384 9.42 8.76 -18.05
N LEU A 385 8.73 9.74 -18.64
CA LEU A 385 8.72 9.95 -20.10
C LEU A 385 10.11 10.21 -20.67
N LEU A 386 10.91 11.05 -20.01
CA LEU A 386 12.31 11.31 -20.38
C LEU A 386 13.32 10.43 -19.64
N CYS A 387 12.87 9.68 -18.63
CA CYS A 387 13.70 8.76 -17.86
C CYS A 387 12.96 7.44 -17.59
N PRO A 388 12.87 6.52 -18.56
CA PRO A 388 12.09 5.29 -18.42
C PRO A 388 12.59 4.36 -17.29
N LYS A 389 13.85 4.52 -16.88
CA LYS A 389 14.48 3.75 -15.79
C LYS A 389 14.24 4.34 -14.40
N LEU A 390 13.44 5.40 -14.26
CA LEU A 390 13.16 6.06 -12.98
C LEU A 390 12.66 5.04 -11.93
N PRO A 391 13.39 4.83 -10.82
CA PRO A 391 13.03 3.84 -9.80
C PRO A 391 11.95 4.39 -8.87
N ILE A 392 10.70 3.94 -9.04
CA ILE A 392 9.55 4.51 -8.31
C ILE A 392 8.89 3.47 -7.42
N TRP A 393 8.68 3.84 -6.16
CA TRP A 393 7.91 3.11 -5.17
C TRP A 393 6.61 3.85 -4.85
N TYR A 394 5.50 3.11 -4.76
CA TYR A 394 4.16 3.64 -4.50
C TYR A 394 3.60 3.19 -3.14
N PRO A 395 4.16 3.68 -2.01
CA PRO A 395 3.74 3.26 -0.67
C PRO A 395 2.43 3.88 -0.17
N PHE A 396 1.93 4.91 -0.86
CA PHE A 396 0.75 5.67 -0.46
C PHE A 396 -0.43 5.35 -1.37
N PRO A 397 -1.66 5.25 -0.81
CA PRO A 397 -2.85 5.18 -1.63
C PRO A 397 -3.03 6.49 -2.39
N GLY A 398 -3.52 6.40 -3.64
CA GLY A 398 -4.07 7.53 -4.39
C GLY A 398 -5.30 8.12 -3.71
#